data_AF-A0A974GUP9-F1
#
_entry.id   AF-A0A974GUP9-F1
#
_cell.length_a   1.000
_cell.length_b   1.000
_cell.length_c   1.000
_cell.angle_alpha   90.00
_cell.angle_beta   90.00
_cell.angle_gamma   90.00
#
_symmetry.space_group_name_H-M   'P 1'
#
loop_
_entity.id
_entity.type
_entity.pdbx_description
1 polymer ?
#
loop_
_entity_poly.entity_id
_entity_poly.type
_entity_poly.pdbx_seq_one_letter_code
_entity_poly.pdbx_strand_id
1 'polypeptide(L)'
;MKRFLTICLSTFIATATVFSLNTYAADYSASNFLELENVLFEQMKDYNEVFDIKYTGSLDNIEDILKHVVDKDPYLNSNIKSVGWEIEGTKRVSNINVNVDYIITKTERIQADKQIDNILSEIINPYMNDHEKVKAVHDYIILNGKYDEKKLLYSDYDLLTQGKSVCNGYALLTYNMLNKLNIPVKLVTGTGNSELHIWNMVELSGHWFHLDTTWNDPLPDENTISYNYYMLTDNEISADHIIDENLDLPVANKSYYTLLKELSYNKLLMETGLDIYDDVNTAKSENELKNILSYKIKHRPLKISVRIHNSISQDIVNSAMSGLLRNDFVSIISYDSPLKTDNSGEYRILNLYVNYKETPESIEFESVNKVYNTATKANFSVYAVYGNKKVNITKDVLLYPYKHEGISIYEGTMTFKKPGSYSLTFEFQGLQQKVSIAALNSNAFEFITNKKPDNPVNVKVYDQYINFSSINQWPFIENGRTMVPLRAVFEVLNCNVNWDTETNSAIVEYEGTKIIIPADSNVAYINGTESALDAPAKLVNNRIMVPLRFISEAIDKIVLWDDKDKTVLIY
;
A
#
# COMPACT_ATOMS: atom_id res chain seq x y z
N MET A 1 37.29 -28.18 -20.63
CA MET A 1 37.24 -29.09 -19.46
C MET A 1 35.79 -29.16 -19.03
N LYS A 2 35.12 -30.30 -19.21
CA LYS A 2 33.70 -30.45 -18.89
C LYS A 2 33.50 -30.67 -17.39
N ARG A 3 32.64 -29.89 -16.76
CA ARG A 3 32.26 -30.02 -15.34
C ARG A 3 30.74 -29.89 -15.20
N PHE A 4 30.18 -30.60 -14.23
CA PHE A 4 28.74 -30.61 -13.92
C PHE A 4 28.55 -30.34 -12.43
N LEU A 5 27.58 -29.49 -12.09
CA LEU A 5 27.10 -29.27 -10.73
C LEU A 5 25.62 -29.68 -10.66
N THR A 6 25.30 -30.69 -9.85
CA THR A 6 23.92 -31.11 -9.58
C THR A 6 23.46 -30.42 -8.30
N ILE A 7 22.34 -29.69 -8.36
CA ILE A 7 21.70 -29.13 -7.18
C ILE A 7 20.88 -30.26 -6.56
N CYS A 8 21.13 -30.58 -5.29
CA CYS A 8 20.46 -31.68 -4.60
C CYS A 8 18.99 -31.34 -4.30
N LEU A 9 18.11 -31.48 -5.30
CA LEU A 9 16.70 -31.78 -5.07
C LEU A 9 16.55 -33.30 -4.99
N SER A 10 15.92 -33.78 -3.91
CA SER A 10 15.87 -35.19 -3.53
C SER A 10 15.40 -36.13 -4.66
N THR A 11 16.34 -36.95 -5.12
CA THR A 11 16.20 -38.19 -5.92
C THR A 11 15.30 -38.16 -7.16
N PHE A 12 15.89 -38.07 -8.37
CA PHE A 12 15.44 -38.87 -9.51
C PHE A 12 16.49 -39.03 -10.63
N ILE A 13 16.25 -40.03 -11.48
CA ILE A 13 17.18 -40.71 -12.39
C ILE A 13 17.53 -39.86 -13.63
N ALA A 14 18.82 -39.67 -13.89
CA ALA A 14 19.33 -39.01 -15.09
C ALA A 14 19.29 -39.94 -16.32
N THR A 15 18.56 -39.56 -17.36
CA THR A 15 18.70 -40.15 -18.70
C THR A 15 19.41 -39.17 -19.63
N ALA A 16 20.57 -39.55 -20.15
CA ALA A 16 21.33 -38.74 -21.10
C ALA A 16 20.63 -38.72 -22.47
N THR A 17 20.18 -37.55 -22.90
CA THR A 17 19.74 -37.29 -24.27
C THR A 17 20.87 -36.60 -25.06
N VAL A 18 21.03 -37.04 -26.30
CA VAL A 18 22.01 -36.52 -27.26
C VAL A 18 21.42 -35.28 -27.93
N PHE A 19 22.07 -34.12 -27.77
CA PHE A 19 21.63 -32.87 -28.40
C PHE A 19 22.06 -32.79 -29.88
N SER A 20 21.10 -32.45 -30.75
CA SER A 20 21.36 -31.91 -32.09
C SER A 20 21.41 -30.39 -32.04
N LEU A 21 22.48 -29.82 -32.58
CA LEU A 21 22.73 -28.37 -32.70
C LEU A 21 21.72 -27.73 -33.66
N ASN A 22 21.05 -26.68 -33.19
CA ASN A 22 20.48 -25.65 -34.07
C ASN A 22 20.94 -24.27 -33.62
N THR A 23 21.37 -23.54 -34.64
CA THR A 23 22.06 -22.25 -34.69
C THR A 23 21.15 -21.05 -34.38
N TYR A 24 21.61 -20.15 -33.51
CA TYR A 24 21.65 -18.67 -33.59
C TYR A 24 22.04 -18.18 -32.19
N ALA A 25 23.29 -18.40 -31.78
CA ALA A 25 23.78 -17.87 -30.51
C ALA A 25 24.01 -16.36 -30.68
N ALA A 26 23.29 -15.54 -29.91
CA ALA A 26 23.74 -14.18 -29.68
C ALA A 26 25.12 -14.25 -28.99
N ASP A 27 26.11 -13.54 -29.51
CA ASP A 27 27.45 -13.49 -28.90
C ASP A 27 27.39 -12.69 -27.60
N TYR A 28 27.14 -13.35 -26.48
CA TYR A 28 27.25 -12.72 -25.16
C TYR A 28 28.72 -12.50 -24.83
N SER A 29 29.05 -11.38 -24.19
CA SER A 29 30.43 -11.08 -23.84
C SER A 29 30.55 -10.48 -22.45
N ALA A 30 31.64 -10.81 -21.77
CA ALA A 30 31.99 -10.29 -20.46
C ALA A 30 33.50 -10.07 -20.35
N SER A 31 33.90 -9.01 -19.65
CA SER A 31 35.31 -8.63 -19.46
C SER A 31 35.77 -8.72 -18.01
N ASN A 32 34.85 -8.92 -17.08
CA ASN A 32 35.09 -9.05 -15.65
C ASN A 32 34.01 -9.92 -15.00
N PHE A 33 34.19 -10.22 -13.71
CA PHE A 33 33.31 -11.12 -12.97
C PHE A 33 31.87 -10.62 -12.81
N LEU A 34 31.68 -9.30 -12.61
CA LEU A 34 30.36 -8.72 -12.47
C LEU A 34 29.58 -8.82 -13.79
N GLU A 35 30.21 -8.53 -14.91
CA GLU A 35 29.61 -8.72 -16.24
C GLU A 35 29.29 -10.18 -16.52
N LEU A 36 30.18 -11.11 -16.14
CA LEU A 36 29.94 -12.53 -16.31
C LEU A 36 28.75 -13.01 -15.48
N GLU A 37 28.68 -12.62 -14.21
CA GLU A 37 27.57 -12.93 -13.30
C GLU A 37 26.25 -12.38 -13.83
N ASN A 38 26.22 -11.13 -14.31
CA ASN A 38 25.03 -10.54 -14.92
C ASN A 38 24.57 -11.28 -16.18
N VAL A 39 25.50 -11.64 -17.07
CA VAL A 39 25.15 -12.41 -18.28
C VAL A 39 24.58 -13.77 -17.89
N LEU A 40 25.23 -14.50 -16.98
CA LEU A 40 24.73 -15.79 -16.50
C LEU A 40 23.32 -15.66 -15.91
N PHE A 41 23.13 -14.67 -15.04
CA PHE A 41 21.86 -14.41 -14.39
C PHE A 41 20.73 -14.13 -15.40
N GLU A 42 20.93 -13.21 -16.34
CA GLU A 42 19.92 -12.86 -17.34
C GLU A 42 19.60 -14.05 -18.26
N GLN A 43 20.62 -14.80 -18.71
CA GLN A 43 20.39 -15.96 -19.56
C GLN A 43 19.65 -17.10 -18.83
N MET A 44 19.96 -17.31 -17.55
CA MET A 44 19.29 -18.30 -16.72
C MET A 44 17.84 -17.90 -16.41
N LYS A 45 17.61 -16.61 -16.14
CA LYS A 45 16.27 -16.05 -15.90
C LYS A 45 15.37 -16.14 -17.14
N ASP A 46 15.95 -16.06 -18.34
CA ASP A 46 15.26 -16.24 -19.62
C ASP A 46 15.05 -17.72 -20.01
N TYR A 47 15.39 -18.67 -19.14
CA TYR A 47 15.29 -20.12 -19.38
C TYR A 47 16.06 -20.57 -20.64
N ASN A 48 17.20 -19.95 -20.94
CA ASN A 48 18.05 -20.42 -22.04
C ASN A 48 18.84 -21.64 -21.57
N GLU A 49 18.65 -22.77 -22.24
CA GLU A 49 19.28 -24.05 -21.89
C GLU A 49 20.75 -24.11 -22.30
N VAL A 50 21.12 -23.45 -23.40
CA VAL A 50 22.48 -23.43 -23.94
C VAL A 50 22.82 -22.03 -24.41
N PHE A 51 23.94 -21.49 -23.95
CA PHE A 51 24.45 -20.19 -24.38
C PHE A 51 25.96 -20.07 -24.21
N ASP A 52 26.57 -19.25 -25.07
CA ASP A 52 28.01 -19.08 -25.15
C ASP A 52 28.42 -17.66 -24.74
N ILE A 53 29.41 -17.54 -23.86
CA ILE A 53 29.91 -16.26 -23.37
C ILE A 53 31.37 -16.10 -23.77
N LYS A 54 31.65 -15.09 -24.58
CA LYS A 54 33.02 -14.64 -24.86
C LYS A 54 33.56 -13.85 -23.67
N TYR A 55 34.48 -14.46 -22.95
CA TYR A 55 35.07 -13.92 -21.75
C TYR A 55 36.53 -13.46 -21.94
N THR A 56 36.83 -12.23 -21.54
CA THR A 56 38.17 -11.62 -21.67
C THR A 56 38.81 -11.26 -20.33
N GLY A 57 38.12 -11.51 -19.21
CA GLY A 57 38.63 -11.26 -17.86
C GLY A 57 39.54 -12.38 -17.34
N SER A 58 39.96 -12.27 -16.08
CA SER A 58 40.77 -13.31 -15.42
C SER A 58 39.98 -14.60 -15.25
N LEU A 59 40.62 -15.75 -15.51
CA LEU A 59 40.05 -17.09 -15.26
C LEU A 59 40.28 -17.55 -13.81
N ASP A 60 41.00 -16.78 -13.01
CA ASP A 60 41.23 -17.11 -11.59
C ASP A 60 39.87 -17.13 -10.86
N ASN A 61 39.58 -18.19 -10.09
CA ASN A 61 38.32 -18.36 -9.34
C ASN A 61 37.03 -18.34 -10.19
N ILE A 62 37.12 -18.46 -11.52
CA ILE A 62 35.94 -18.43 -12.39
C ILE A 62 34.94 -19.56 -12.09
N GLU A 63 35.44 -20.69 -11.63
CA GLU A 63 34.59 -21.81 -11.24
C GLU A 63 33.74 -21.49 -10.01
N ASP A 64 34.23 -20.70 -9.07
CA ASP A 64 33.46 -20.34 -7.88
C ASP A 64 32.32 -19.41 -8.26
N ILE A 65 32.53 -18.53 -9.24
CA ILE A 65 31.47 -17.66 -9.78
C ILE A 65 30.41 -18.50 -10.51
N LEU A 66 30.85 -19.42 -11.37
CA LEU A 66 29.95 -20.31 -12.11
C LEU A 66 29.13 -21.24 -11.20
N LYS A 67 29.69 -21.65 -10.06
CA LYS A 67 28.96 -22.42 -9.03
C LYS A 67 27.98 -21.56 -8.26
N HIS A 68 28.42 -20.41 -7.76
CA HIS A 68 27.62 -19.63 -6.81
C HIS A 68 26.53 -18.77 -7.45
N VAL A 69 26.53 -18.56 -8.78
CA VAL A 69 25.50 -17.72 -9.41
C VAL A 69 24.08 -18.23 -9.17
N VAL A 70 23.89 -19.55 -9.13
CA VAL A 70 22.58 -20.15 -8.84
C VAL A 70 22.27 -20.08 -7.35
N ASP A 71 23.25 -20.40 -6.49
CA ASP A 71 23.07 -20.43 -5.03
C ASP A 71 22.77 -19.05 -4.44
N LYS A 72 23.21 -17.97 -5.11
CA LYS A 72 22.99 -16.58 -4.67
C LYS A 72 21.58 -16.06 -4.90
N ASP A 73 20.85 -16.64 -5.86
CA ASP A 73 19.52 -16.17 -6.22
C ASP A 73 18.48 -17.26 -5.95
N PRO A 74 17.61 -17.07 -4.95
CA PRO A 74 16.57 -18.04 -4.62
C PRO A 74 15.67 -18.40 -5.79
N TYR A 75 15.40 -17.48 -6.72
CA TYR A 75 14.55 -17.76 -7.88
C TYR A 75 15.23 -18.72 -8.86
N LEU A 76 16.51 -18.49 -9.18
CA LEU A 76 17.30 -19.41 -10.01
C LEU A 76 17.46 -20.77 -9.33
N ASN A 77 17.82 -20.78 -8.04
CA ASN A 77 17.97 -22.01 -7.26
C ASN A 77 16.68 -22.85 -7.22
N SER A 78 15.53 -22.18 -7.16
CA SER A 78 14.21 -22.81 -7.18
C SER A 78 13.75 -23.32 -8.56
N ASN A 79 14.43 -22.95 -9.65
CA ASN A 79 14.03 -23.30 -11.02
C ASN A 79 15.04 -24.16 -11.78
N ILE A 80 16.26 -24.33 -11.26
CA ILE A 80 17.36 -25.04 -11.94
C ILE A 80 17.65 -26.36 -11.25
N LYS A 81 17.67 -27.45 -12.02
CA LYS A 81 18.08 -28.79 -11.56
C LYS A 81 19.60 -28.93 -11.54
N SER A 82 20.27 -28.48 -12.61
CA SER A 82 21.73 -28.55 -12.71
C SER A 82 22.29 -27.53 -13.71
N VAL A 83 23.54 -27.15 -13.50
CA VAL A 83 24.31 -26.31 -14.43
C VAL A 83 25.63 -27.01 -14.76
N GLY A 84 25.96 -27.04 -16.04
CA GLY A 84 27.24 -27.49 -16.56
C GLY A 84 27.90 -26.38 -17.39
N TRP A 85 29.23 -26.43 -17.49
CA TRP A 85 29.97 -25.53 -18.36
C TRP A 85 31.20 -26.17 -18.97
N GLU A 86 31.60 -25.62 -20.10
CA GLU A 86 32.84 -25.93 -20.79
C GLU A 86 33.55 -24.63 -21.19
N ILE A 87 34.77 -24.47 -20.68
CA ILE A 87 35.63 -23.34 -21.04
C ILE A 87 36.64 -23.79 -22.11
N GLU A 88 36.65 -23.07 -23.22
CA GLU A 88 37.57 -23.26 -24.35
C GLU A 88 38.28 -21.95 -24.69
N GLY A 89 39.59 -21.98 -25.01
CA GLY A 89 40.30 -20.80 -25.48
C GLY A 89 41.68 -20.60 -24.86
N THR A 90 42.11 -19.34 -24.76
CA THR A 90 43.43 -18.94 -24.29
C THR A 90 43.35 -18.13 -22.99
N LYS A 91 44.49 -17.89 -22.33
CA LYS A 91 44.58 -17.00 -21.15
C LYS A 91 44.13 -15.55 -21.39
N ARG A 92 43.90 -15.13 -22.65
CA ARG A 92 43.50 -13.75 -23.01
C ARG A 92 42.03 -13.64 -23.45
N VAL A 93 41.51 -14.69 -24.08
CA VAL A 93 40.13 -14.77 -24.56
C VAL A 93 39.70 -16.22 -24.44
N SER A 94 38.61 -16.46 -23.74
CA SER A 94 37.99 -17.77 -23.55
C SER A 94 36.50 -17.70 -23.91
N ASN A 95 35.96 -18.79 -24.42
CA ASN A 95 34.53 -19.01 -24.60
C ASN A 95 34.06 -19.93 -23.47
N ILE A 96 33.01 -19.50 -22.76
CA ILE A 96 32.36 -20.27 -21.71
C ILE A 96 31.03 -20.74 -22.29
N ASN A 97 30.94 -22.02 -22.60
CA ASN A 97 29.73 -22.66 -23.08
C ASN A 97 28.96 -23.17 -21.85
N VAL A 98 27.76 -22.67 -21.60
CA VAL A 98 26.96 -23.01 -20.43
C VAL A 98 25.77 -23.87 -20.86
N ASN A 99 25.48 -24.91 -20.09
CA ASN A 99 24.31 -25.77 -20.24
C ASN A 99 23.52 -25.80 -18.93
N VAL A 100 22.23 -25.52 -19.00
CA VAL A 100 21.33 -25.46 -17.84
C VAL A 100 20.18 -26.43 -18.02
N ASP A 101 19.98 -27.30 -17.04
CA ASP A 101 18.81 -28.17 -16.94
C ASP A 101 17.82 -27.55 -15.94
N TYR A 102 16.65 -27.13 -16.44
CA TYR A 102 15.62 -26.48 -15.64
C TYR A 102 14.60 -27.47 -15.10
N ILE A 103 13.91 -27.10 -14.03
CA ILE A 103 12.78 -27.88 -13.50
C ILE A 103 11.66 -27.95 -14.55
N ILE A 104 11.34 -26.81 -15.16
CA ILE A 104 10.39 -26.66 -16.26
C ILE A 104 11.08 -26.11 -17.51
N THR A 105 10.55 -26.44 -18.67
CA THR A 105 11.06 -25.91 -19.95
C THR A 105 10.66 -24.45 -20.17
N LYS A 106 11.37 -23.76 -21.06
CA LYS A 106 11.02 -22.39 -21.49
C LYS A 106 9.59 -22.28 -22.04
N THR A 107 9.12 -23.32 -22.73
CA THR A 107 7.74 -23.37 -23.26
C THR A 107 6.72 -23.45 -22.13
N GLU A 108 6.98 -24.27 -21.11
CA GLU A 108 6.12 -24.39 -19.93
C GLU A 108 6.11 -23.09 -19.12
N ARG A 109 7.24 -22.39 -18.96
CA ARG A 109 7.28 -21.06 -18.35
C ARG A 109 6.38 -20.05 -19.06
N ILE A 110 6.45 -19.98 -20.39
CA ILE A 110 5.59 -19.09 -21.20
C ILE A 110 4.09 -19.45 -21.01
N GLN A 111 3.78 -20.75 -20.92
CA GLN A 111 2.42 -21.20 -20.68
C GLN A 111 1.94 -20.86 -19.26
N ALA A 112 2.77 -21.06 -18.25
CA ALA A 112 2.52 -20.67 -16.87
C ALA A 112 2.23 -19.17 -16.77
N ASP A 113 3.06 -18.33 -17.40
CA ASP A 113 2.88 -16.87 -17.38
C ASP A 113 1.57 -16.42 -18.00
N LYS A 114 1.16 -17.07 -19.11
CA LYS A 114 -0.14 -16.81 -19.75
C LYS A 114 -1.31 -17.24 -18.86
N GLN A 115 -1.19 -18.36 -18.15
CA GLN A 115 -2.21 -18.78 -17.20
C GLN A 115 -2.31 -17.81 -16.03
N ILE A 116 -1.17 -17.35 -15.50
CA ILE A 116 -1.14 -16.31 -14.47
C ILE A 116 -1.84 -15.04 -14.96
N ASP A 117 -1.55 -14.57 -16.18
CA ASP A 117 -2.20 -13.38 -16.73
C ASP A 117 -3.74 -13.53 -16.80
N ASN A 118 -4.23 -14.70 -17.22
CA ASN A 118 -5.67 -14.98 -17.25
C ASN A 118 -6.26 -14.98 -15.84
N ILE A 119 -5.63 -15.67 -14.89
CA ILE A 119 -6.08 -15.75 -13.50
C ILE A 119 -6.15 -14.35 -12.88
N LEU A 120 -5.08 -13.56 -13.04
CA LEU A 120 -5.03 -12.20 -12.52
C LEU A 120 -6.13 -11.32 -13.13
N SER A 121 -6.47 -11.51 -14.40
CA SER A 121 -7.58 -10.78 -15.04
C SER A 121 -8.96 -11.13 -14.47
N GLU A 122 -9.11 -12.31 -13.86
CA GLU A 122 -10.35 -12.77 -13.24
C GLU A 122 -10.46 -12.34 -11.77
N ILE A 123 -9.36 -12.41 -11.02
CA ILE A 123 -9.36 -12.19 -9.56
C ILE A 123 -9.05 -10.74 -9.15
N ILE A 124 -8.44 -9.93 -10.03
CA ILE A 124 -8.04 -8.56 -9.72
C ILE A 124 -9.01 -7.55 -10.35
N ASN A 125 -9.59 -6.72 -9.49
CA ASN A 125 -10.48 -5.63 -9.91
C ASN A 125 -9.72 -4.28 -10.01
N PRO A 126 -10.12 -3.36 -10.92
CA PRO A 126 -9.42 -2.09 -11.14
C PRO A 126 -9.22 -1.19 -9.91
N TYR A 127 -10.04 -1.38 -8.87
CA TYR A 127 -10.04 -0.56 -7.66
C TYR A 127 -9.46 -1.26 -6.43
N MET A 128 -8.93 -2.48 -6.58
CA MET A 128 -8.24 -3.14 -5.49
C MET A 128 -6.95 -2.39 -5.15
N ASN A 129 -6.77 -2.08 -3.87
CA ASN A 129 -5.46 -1.64 -3.39
C ASN A 129 -4.50 -2.84 -3.29
N ASP A 130 -3.20 -2.60 -3.14
CA ASP A 130 -2.20 -3.67 -3.19
C ASP A 130 -2.38 -4.73 -2.09
N HIS A 131 -2.90 -4.36 -0.92
CA HIS A 131 -3.23 -5.34 0.14
C HIS A 131 -4.37 -6.27 -0.29
N GLU A 132 -5.40 -5.73 -0.95
CA GLU A 132 -6.51 -6.53 -1.49
C GLU A 132 -6.05 -7.43 -2.63
N LYS A 133 -5.13 -6.96 -3.48
CA LYS A 133 -4.54 -7.78 -4.55
C LYS A 133 -3.72 -8.94 -3.99
N VAL A 134 -2.87 -8.69 -2.99
CA VAL A 134 -2.08 -9.76 -2.34
C VAL A 134 -2.99 -10.79 -1.69
N LYS A 135 -4.06 -10.35 -1.01
CA LYS A 135 -5.08 -11.25 -0.48
C LYS A 135 -5.75 -12.07 -1.58
N ALA A 136 -6.15 -11.45 -2.69
CA ALA A 136 -6.78 -12.16 -3.81
C ALA A 136 -5.86 -13.24 -4.40
N VAL A 137 -4.57 -12.94 -4.60
CA VAL A 137 -3.55 -13.91 -5.03
C VAL A 137 -3.42 -15.05 -4.03
N HIS A 138 -3.23 -14.74 -2.76
CA HIS A 138 -3.14 -15.72 -1.68
C HIS A 138 -4.36 -16.66 -1.64
N ASP A 139 -5.56 -16.09 -1.61
CA ASP A 139 -6.82 -16.83 -1.52
C ASP A 139 -7.01 -17.73 -2.74
N TYR A 140 -6.67 -17.25 -3.94
CA TYR A 140 -6.71 -18.05 -5.17
C TYR A 140 -5.78 -19.25 -5.08
N ILE A 141 -4.53 -19.06 -4.66
CA ILE A 141 -3.54 -20.13 -4.59
C ILE A 141 -3.99 -21.22 -3.62
N ILE A 142 -4.51 -20.86 -2.44
CA ILE A 142 -4.96 -21.85 -1.44
C ILE A 142 -6.22 -22.59 -1.90
N LEU A 143 -7.16 -21.90 -2.55
CA LEU A 143 -8.39 -22.54 -3.01
C LEU A 143 -8.19 -23.46 -4.22
N ASN A 144 -7.08 -23.34 -4.96
CA ASN A 144 -6.82 -24.10 -6.18
C ASN A 144 -5.60 -25.02 -6.10
N GLY A 145 -4.76 -24.84 -5.08
CA GLY A 145 -3.60 -25.69 -4.79
C GLY A 145 -3.91 -26.78 -3.78
N LYS A 146 -3.13 -27.86 -3.82
CA LYS A 146 -3.06 -28.86 -2.74
C LYS A 146 -1.62 -29.31 -2.56
N TYR A 147 -1.17 -29.45 -1.32
CA TYR A 147 0.18 -29.91 -1.05
C TYR A 147 0.44 -31.32 -1.59
N ASP A 148 1.54 -31.51 -2.33
CA ASP A 148 1.95 -32.83 -2.80
C ASP A 148 2.76 -33.56 -1.73
N GLU A 149 2.08 -34.30 -0.86
CA GLU A 149 2.72 -35.12 0.19
C GLU A 149 3.68 -36.18 -0.36
N LYS A 150 3.58 -36.55 -1.65
CA LYS A 150 4.53 -37.48 -2.30
C LYS A 150 5.82 -36.79 -2.74
N LYS A 151 5.87 -35.46 -2.73
CA LYS A 151 7.01 -34.64 -3.14
C LYS A 151 7.52 -35.00 -4.54
N LEU A 152 6.61 -35.09 -5.50
CA LEU A 152 6.89 -35.37 -6.92
C LEU A 152 6.73 -34.12 -7.80
N LEU A 153 5.87 -33.19 -7.40
CA LEU A 153 5.54 -31.97 -8.13
C LEU A 153 6.18 -30.76 -7.41
N TYR A 154 6.99 -29.99 -8.12
CA TYR A 154 7.91 -29.01 -7.52
C TYR A 154 7.75 -27.58 -8.03
N SER A 155 7.16 -27.37 -9.20
CA SER A 155 7.10 -26.05 -9.83
C SER A 155 5.77 -25.34 -9.61
N ASP A 156 5.73 -24.03 -9.89
CA ASP A 156 4.49 -23.27 -9.99
C ASP A 156 3.65 -23.73 -11.19
N TYR A 157 4.29 -24.18 -12.27
CA TYR A 157 3.62 -24.80 -13.42
C TYR A 157 2.87 -26.09 -13.03
N ASP A 158 3.46 -26.93 -12.17
CA ASP A 158 2.76 -28.12 -11.64
C ASP A 158 1.54 -27.71 -10.81
N LEU A 159 1.68 -26.66 -9.98
CA LEU A 159 0.59 -26.15 -9.18
C LEU A 159 -0.55 -25.62 -10.06
N LEU A 160 -0.22 -24.86 -11.12
CA LEU A 160 -1.17 -24.31 -12.07
C LEU A 160 -1.89 -25.39 -12.92
N THR A 161 -1.16 -26.42 -13.36
CA THR A 161 -1.69 -27.40 -14.32
C THR A 161 -2.27 -28.66 -13.69
N GLN A 162 -1.73 -29.07 -12.54
CA GLN A 162 -2.15 -30.28 -11.83
C GLN A 162 -2.88 -29.97 -10.52
N GLY A 163 -2.90 -28.71 -10.08
CA GLY A 163 -3.47 -28.31 -8.79
C GLY A 163 -2.66 -28.80 -7.60
N LYS A 164 -1.38 -29.19 -7.80
CA LYS A 164 -0.54 -29.80 -6.76
C LYS A 164 0.92 -29.43 -6.88
N SER A 165 1.57 -29.13 -5.76
CA SER A 165 3.02 -28.91 -5.68
C SER A 165 3.52 -28.96 -4.24
N VAL A 166 4.84 -28.94 -4.03
CA VAL A 166 5.46 -28.69 -2.71
C VAL A 166 5.70 -27.20 -2.48
N CYS A 167 6.30 -26.83 -1.34
CA CYS A 167 6.56 -25.44 -0.94
C CYS A 167 7.17 -24.57 -2.05
N ASN A 168 8.09 -25.13 -2.85
CA ASN A 168 8.69 -24.44 -3.99
C ASN A 168 7.67 -23.93 -5.01
N GLY A 169 6.67 -24.72 -5.39
CA GLY A 169 5.67 -24.29 -6.37
C GLY A 169 4.73 -23.22 -5.84
N TYR A 170 4.38 -23.28 -4.55
CA TYR A 170 3.56 -22.25 -3.89
C TYR A 170 4.31 -20.92 -3.82
N ALA A 171 5.56 -20.94 -3.34
CA ALA A 171 6.37 -19.73 -3.21
C ALA A 171 6.67 -19.08 -4.57
N LEU A 172 6.97 -19.89 -5.59
CA LEU A 172 7.18 -19.41 -6.96
C LEU A 172 5.90 -18.85 -7.59
N LEU A 173 4.75 -19.49 -7.39
CA LEU A 173 3.49 -18.98 -7.95
C LEU A 173 3.15 -17.63 -7.33
N THR A 174 3.24 -17.52 -6.00
CA THR A 174 3.06 -16.24 -5.29
C THR A 174 4.02 -15.17 -5.79
N TYR A 175 5.31 -15.50 -5.91
CA TYR A 175 6.33 -14.58 -6.42
C TYR A 175 6.01 -14.09 -7.85
N ASN A 176 5.65 -15.00 -8.76
CA ASN A 176 5.37 -14.66 -10.15
C ASN A 176 4.08 -13.85 -10.32
N MET A 177 3.02 -14.18 -9.56
CA MET A 177 1.77 -13.44 -9.56
C MET A 177 1.95 -12.01 -9.01
N LEU A 178 2.66 -11.84 -7.89
CA LEU A 178 2.88 -10.52 -7.29
C LEU A 178 3.81 -9.63 -8.12
N ASN A 179 4.84 -10.20 -8.75
CA ASN A 179 5.70 -9.45 -9.67
C ASN A 179 4.92 -8.91 -10.89
N LYS A 180 4.01 -9.70 -11.47
CA LYS A 180 3.13 -9.24 -12.56
C LYS A 180 2.19 -8.10 -12.14
N LEU A 181 1.88 -8.01 -10.85
CA LEU A 181 1.11 -6.92 -10.26
C LEU A 181 1.96 -5.70 -9.87
N ASN A 182 3.28 -5.75 -10.09
CA ASN A 182 4.26 -4.76 -9.65
C ASN A 182 4.25 -4.56 -8.13
N ILE A 183 3.96 -5.62 -7.36
CA ILE A 183 4.02 -5.60 -5.90
C ILE A 183 5.38 -6.18 -5.50
N PRO A 184 6.24 -5.44 -4.76
CA PRO A 184 7.56 -5.92 -4.40
C PRO A 184 7.45 -7.20 -3.55
N VAL A 185 8.13 -8.24 -4.02
CA VAL A 185 8.12 -9.57 -3.41
C VAL A 185 9.53 -10.16 -3.47
N LYS A 186 9.91 -10.89 -2.42
CA LYS A 186 11.16 -11.66 -2.33
C LYS A 186 10.84 -13.11 -2.00
N LEU A 187 11.67 -14.03 -2.47
CA LEU A 187 11.70 -15.41 -2.01
C LEU A 187 12.59 -15.51 -0.77
N VAL A 188 12.18 -16.34 0.17
CA VAL A 188 12.93 -16.62 1.40
C VAL A 188 13.14 -18.12 1.50
N THR A 189 14.40 -18.55 1.58
CA THR A 189 14.79 -19.94 1.83
C THR A 189 15.23 -20.11 3.28
N GLY A 190 15.06 -21.33 3.78
CA GLY A 190 15.39 -21.65 5.15
C GLY A 190 14.87 -23.01 5.57
N THR A 191 14.47 -23.12 6.83
CA THR A 191 13.78 -24.29 7.37
C THR A 191 12.49 -23.92 8.09
N GLY A 192 11.49 -24.79 8.00
CA GLY A 192 10.26 -24.74 8.79
C GLY A 192 10.11 -26.06 9.54
N ASN A 193 9.96 -26.02 10.87
CA ASN A 193 9.98 -27.22 11.71
C ASN A 193 11.19 -28.16 11.44
N SER A 194 12.37 -27.57 11.20
CA SER A 194 13.64 -28.27 10.86
C SER A 194 13.72 -28.95 9.49
N GLU A 195 12.72 -28.81 8.63
CA GLU A 195 12.74 -29.30 7.24
C GLU A 195 13.02 -28.13 6.29
N LEU A 196 13.72 -28.39 5.18
CA LEU A 196 13.97 -27.38 4.15
C LEU A 196 12.66 -26.77 3.64
N HIS A 197 12.62 -25.45 3.59
CA HIS A 197 11.40 -24.71 3.27
C HIS A 197 11.69 -23.43 2.48
N ILE A 198 10.69 -22.97 1.74
CA ILE A 198 10.73 -21.73 0.97
C ILE A 198 9.37 -21.04 1.02
N TRP A 199 9.40 -19.73 1.22
CA TRP A 199 8.21 -18.88 1.31
C TRP A 199 8.51 -17.49 0.73
N ASN A 200 7.64 -16.50 0.99
CA ASN A 200 7.77 -15.15 0.44
C ASN A 200 7.88 -14.06 1.52
N MET A 201 8.44 -12.92 1.12
CA MET A 201 8.22 -11.63 1.79
C MET A 201 7.61 -10.65 0.80
N VAL A 202 6.65 -9.84 1.27
CA VAL A 202 5.90 -8.89 0.45
C VAL A 202 5.97 -7.50 1.06
N GLU A 203 6.20 -6.48 0.24
CA GLU A 203 6.17 -5.08 0.67
C GLU A 203 4.77 -4.49 0.49
N LEU A 204 4.19 -3.96 1.57
CA LEU A 204 2.91 -3.29 1.58
C LEU A 204 3.00 -2.01 2.40
N SER A 205 2.63 -0.89 1.77
CA SER A 205 2.67 0.46 2.39
C SER A 205 4.03 0.80 3.02
N GLY A 206 5.14 0.41 2.37
CA GLY A 206 6.51 0.69 2.82
C GLY A 206 7.02 -0.22 3.95
N HIS A 207 6.29 -1.29 4.27
CA HIS A 207 6.67 -2.28 5.28
C HIS A 207 6.73 -3.67 4.66
N TRP A 208 7.73 -4.45 5.06
CA TRP A 208 7.88 -5.84 4.62
C TRP A 208 7.22 -6.80 5.60
N PHE A 209 6.66 -7.89 5.07
CA PHE A 209 5.99 -8.94 5.83
C PHE A 209 6.26 -10.31 5.24
N HIS A 210 6.32 -11.35 6.08
CA HIS A 210 6.38 -12.73 5.62
C HIS A 210 5.00 -13.25 5.20
N LEU A 211 4.98 -13.97 4.08
CA LEU A 211 3.81 -14.65 3.54
C LEU A 211 4.20 -16.08 3.19
N ASP A 212 3.57 -17.05 3.85
CA ASP A 212 3.76 -18.45 3.54
C ASP A 212 2.44 -19.08 3.06
N THR A 213 2.23 -19.07 1.75
CA THR A 213 1.05 -19.69 1.13
C THR A 213 0.99 -21.20 1.33
N THR A 214 2.12 -21.88 1.54
CA THR A 214 2.13 -23.33 1.78
C THR A 214 1.57 -23.67 3.13
N TRP A 215 1.98 -22.95 4.19
CA TRP A 215 1.46 -23.20 5.54
C TRP A 215 0.09 -22.53 5.79
N ASN A 216 -0.42 -21.76 4.82
CA ASN A 216 -1.81 -21.28 4.80
C ASN A 216 -2.76 -22.22 4.05
N ASP A 217 -2.24 -23.23 3.34
CA ASP A 217 -3.02 -24.33 2.76
C ASP A 217 -3.25 -25.43 3.82
N PRO A 218 -4.48 -25.62 4.34
CA PRO A 218 -4.72 -26.54 5.44
C PRO A 218 -4.51 -28.01 5.08
N LEU A 219 -3.97 -28.80 6.02
CA LEU A 219 -3.87 -30.26 5.92
C LEU A 219 -4.67 -30.94 7.04
N PRO A 220 -5.61 -31.87 6.73
CA PRO A 220 -6.05 -32.26 5.37
C PRO A 220 -6.76 -31.10 4.66
N ASP A 221 -6.75 -31.14 3.32
CA ASP A 221 -7.43 -30.12 2.52
C ASP A 221 -8.94 -30.09 2.81
N GLU A 222 -9.38 -28.98 3.39
CA GLU A 222 -10.76 -28.71 3.80
C GLU A 222 -11.49 -27.73 2.85
N ASN A 223 -10.88 -27.33 1.72
CA ASN A 223 -11.33 -26.19 0.89
C ASN A 223 -11.57 -24.91 1.73
N THR A 224 -10.75 -24.69 2.76
CA THR A 224 -10.82 -23.49 3.62
C THR A 224 -9.52 -22.71 3.53
N ILE A 225 -9.60 -21.40 3.73
CA ILE A 225 -8.43 -20.52 3.72
C ILE A 225 -7.99 -20.27 5.17
N SER A 226 -6.72 -20.56 5.45
CA SER A 226 -6.03 -20.11 6.66
C SER A 226 -5.33 -18.77 6.39
N TYR A 227 -5.17 -17.96 7.45
CA TYR A 227 -4.37 -16.73 7.44
C TYR A 227 -3.26 -16.75 8.51
N ASN A 228 -2.91 -17.94 9.02
CA ASN A 228 -1.99 -18.07 10.16
C ASN A 228 -0.56 -17.62 9.84
N TYR A 229 -0.10 -17.76 8.59
CA TYR A 229 1.19 -17.25 8.13
C TYR A 229 1.01 -16.17 7.07
N TYR A 230 0.03 -15.30 7.28
CA TYR A 230 -0.30 -14.19 6.41
C TYR A 230 0.22 -12.87 6.98
N MET A 231 1.21 -12.29 6.30
CA MET A 231 1.81 -10.98 6.64
C MET A 231 2.41 -10.91 8.05
N LEU A 232 3.24 -11.90 8.40
CA LEU A 232 3.91 -11.97 9.70
C LEU A 232 5.15 -11.07 9.78
N THR A 233 5.46 -10.63 11.01
CA THR A 233 6.75 -10.04 11.37
C THR A 233 7.85 -11.09 11.51
N ASP A 234 9.11 -10.65 11.54
CA ASP A 234 10.29 -11.49 11.81
C ASP A 234 10.12 -12.25 13.14
N ASN A 235 9.59 -11.57 14.17
CA ASN A 235 9.35 -12.16 15.48
C ASN A 235 8.27 -13.26 15.42
N GLU A 236 7.19 -13.04 14.67
CA GLU A 236 6.09 -14.00 14.55
C GLU A 236 6.50 -15.22 13.72
N ILE A 237 7.17 -15.04 12.57
CA ILE A 237 7.59 -16.16 11.71
C ILE A 237 8.70 -17.01 12.38
N SER A 238 9.57 -16.38 13.19
CA SER A 238 10.68 -17.06 13.86
C SER A 238 10.28 -18.10 14.92
N ALA A 239 8.98 -18.21 15.22
CA ALA A 239 8.46 -19.21 16.14
C ALA A 239 8.73 -20.65 15.67
N ASP A 240 8.72 -20.87 14.35
CA ASP A 240 8.90 -22.18 13.72
C ASP A 240 9.67 -22.15 12.39
N HIS A 241 10.02 -20.96 11.88
CA HIS A 241 10.88 -20.78 10.72
C HIS A 241 12.26 -20.24 11.09
N ILE A 242 13.27 -20.69 10.35
CA ILE A 242 14.64 -20.18 10.41
C ILE A 242 15.05 -19.79 9.00
N ILE A 243 15.48 -18.55 8.81
CA ILE A 243 15.95 -18.00 7.53
C ILE A 243 17.41 -18.39 7.31
N ASP A 244 17.78 -18.71 6.07
CA ASP A 244 19.18 -18.96 5.69
C ASP A 244 20.06 -17.70 5.88
N GLU A 245 21.24 -17.86 6.49
CA GLU A 245 22.13 -16.74 6.87
C GLU A 245 22.67 -15.91 5.68
N ASN A 246 22.63 -16.48 4.48
CA ASN A 246 23.19 -15.92 3.24
C ASN A 246 22.20 -15.05 2.44
N LEU A 247 20.99 -14.82 2.95
CA LEU A 247 20.00 -13.98 2.27
C LEU A 247 20.04 -12.52 2.74
N ASP A 248 20.14 -11.60 1.78
CA ASP A 248 19.97 -10.16 2.03
C ASP A 248 18.48 -9.78 1.97
N LEU A 249 17.84 -9.82 3.13
CA LEU A 249 16.40 -9.57 3.29
C LEU A 249 16.11 -8.29 4.09
N PRO A 250 15.04 -7.57 3.72
CA PRO A 250 14.54 -6.45 4.50
C PRO A 250 13.92 -6.94 5.83
N VAL A 251 13.85 -6.04 6.82
CA VAL A 251 13.31 -6.34 8.16
C VAL A 251 11.78 -6.23 8.15
N ALA A 252 11.08 -7.21 8.72
CA ALA A 252 9.63 -7.19 8.95
C ALA A 252 9.31 -6.96 10.44
N ASN A 253 9.21 -5.71 10.88
CA ASN A 253 9.02 -5.36 12.30
C ASN A 253 7.66 -4.72 12.66
N LYS A 254 6.87 -4.34 11.65
CA LYS A 254 5.56 -3.72 11.85
C LYS A 254 4.50 -4.82 11.88
N SER A 255 3.68 -4.87 12.93
CA SER A 255 2.52 -5.78 12.95
C SER A 255 1.52 -5.41 11.86
N TYR A 256 1.11 -6.38 11.04
CA TYR A 256 0.16 -6.14 9.95
C TYR A 256 -1.21 -5.71 10.44
N TYR A 257 -1.68 -6.27 11.58
CA TYR A 257 -2.87 -5.79 12.27
C TYR A 257 -2.80 -4.28 12.57
N THR A 258 -1.67 -3.83 13.12
CA THR A 258 -1.46 -2.42 13.46
C THR A 258 -1.47 -1.55 12.21
N LEU A 259 -0.79 -1.99 11.14
CA LEU A 259 -0.79 -1.29 9.86
C LEU A 259 -2.21 -1.16 9.29
N LEU A 260 -2.99 -2.24 9.26
CA LEU A 260 -4.36 -2.18 8.73
C LEU A 260 -5.28 -1.28 9.57
N LYS A 261 -5.09 -1.20 10.89
CA LYS A 261 -5.81 -0.23 11.75
C LYS A 261 -5.43 1.21 11.40
N GLU A 262 -4.13 1.50 11.21
CA GLU A 262 -3.64 2.84 10.83
C GLU A 262 -4.17 3.27 9.45
N LEU A 263 -4.18 2.34 8.49
CA LEU A 263 -4.75 2.54 7.16
C LEU A 263 -6.28 2.55 7.15
N SER A 264 -6.90 2.17 8.27
CA SER A 264 -8.35 2.01 8.42
C SER A 264 -8.97 0.97 7.48
N TYR A 265 -8.22 -0.07 7.13
CA TYR A 265 -8.63 -1.15 6.23
C TYR A 265 -9.44 -2.22 6.97
N ASN A 266 -10.59 -1.81 7.49
CA ASN A 266 -11.44 -2.65 8.35
C ASN A 266 -11.95 -3.91 7.65
N LYS A 267 -12.28 -3.84 6.37
CA LYS A 267 -12.71 -5.01 5.58
C LYS A 267 -11.63 -6.10 5.56
N LEU A 268 -10.37 -5.73 5.31
CA LEU A 268 -9.26 -6.67 5.29
C LEU A 268 -9.00 -7.30 6.66
N LEU A 269 -9.06 -6.51 7.74
CA LEU A 269 -8.96 -7.02 9.11
C LEU A 269 -10.02 -8.11 9.39
N MET A 270 -11.27 -7.86 8.95
CA MET A 270 -12.37 -8.79 9.15
C MET A 270 -12.24 -10.06 8.31
N GLU A 271 -11.86 -9.94 7.04
CA GLU A 271 -11.76 -11.09 6.13
C GLU A 271 -10.57 -11.99 6.46
N THR A 272 -9.45 -11.41 6.91
CA THR A 272 -8.26 -12.17 7.34
C THR A 272 -8.42 -12.74 8.75
N GLY A 273 -9.38 -12.23 9.54
CA GLY A 273 -9.59 -12.65 10.92
C GLY A 273 -8.53 -12.14 11.90
N LEU A 274 -7.66 -11.21 11.48
CA LEU A 274 -6.62 -10.62 12.33
C LEU A 274 -7.19 -9.86 13.54
N ASP A 275 -8.46 -9.45 13.46
CA ASP A 275 -9.14 -8.75 14.56
C ASP A 275 -9.89 -9.68 15.52
N ILE A 276 -9.83 -11.00 15.33
CA ILE A 276 -10.69 -11.95 16.06
C ILE A 276 -10.46 -11.95 17.58
N TYR A 277 -9.22 -11.69 18.02
CA TYR A 277 -8.86 -11.67 19.44
C TYR A 277 -9.07 -10.32 20.10
N ASP A 278 -9.52 -9.29 19.36
CA ASP A 278 -9.97 -8.05 19.96
C ASP A 278 -11.19 -8.34 20.87
N ASP A 279 -11.22 -7.77 22.07
CA ASP A 279 -12.36 -7.91 22.99
C ASP A 279 -13.68 -7.46 22.35
N VAL A 280 -13.63 -6.45 21.48
CA VAL A 280 -14.80 -5.94 20.74
C VAL A 280 -15.36 -6.94 19.73
N ASN A 281 -14.58 -7.98 19.37
CA ASN A 281 -14.97 -9.05 18.47
C ASN A 281 -15.24 -10.38 19.20
N THR A 282 -15.32 -10.33 20.54
CA THR A 282 -15.65 -11.47 21.39
C THR A 282 -17.08 -11.35 21.93
N ALA A 283 -17.98 -12.23 21.50
CA ALA A 283 -19.37 -12.28 21.95
C ALA A 283 -19.56 -13.24 23.12
N LYS A 284 -20.15 -12.76 24.22
CA LYS A 284 -20.52 -13.55 25.41
C LYS A 284 -22.05 -13.69 25.56
N SER A 285 -22.82 -12.91 24.80
CA SER A 285 -24.29 -12.93 24.76
C SER A 285 -24.84 -12.83 23.33
N GLU A 286 -26.13 -13.15 23.15
CA GLU A 286 -26.84 -12.98 21.87
C GLU A 286 -26.82 -11.52 21.38
N ASN A 287 -26.98 -10.55 22.29
CA ASN A 287 -27.01 -9.13 21.93
C ASN A 287 -25.64 -8.65 21.43
N GLU A 288 -24.56 -9.08 22.09
CA GLU A 288 -23.19 -8.79 21.64
C GLU A 288 -22.92 -9.41 20.28
N LEU A 289 -23.27 -10.68 20.07
CA LEU A 289 -23.11 -11.34 18.77
C LEU A 289 -23.84 -10.56 17.66
N LYS A 290 -25.10 -10.20 17.88
CA LYS A 290 -25.90 -9.42 16.91
C LYS A 290 -25.27 -8.05 16.63
N ASN A 291 -24.75 -7.36 17.65
CA ASN A 291 -24.10 -6.06 17.48
C ASN A 291 -22.79 -6.16 16.68
N ILE A 292 -21.95 -7.15 17.00
CA ILE A 292 -20.68 -7.40 16.28
C ILE A 292 -20.97 -7.70 14.81
N LEU A 293 -21.89 -8.63 14.55
CA LEU A 293 -22.25 -9.00 13.19
C LEU A 293 -22.88 -7.84 12.41
N SER A 294 -23.77 -7.06 13.04
CA SER A 294 -24.39 -5.88 12.43
C SER A 294 -23.39 -4.75 12.16
N TYR A 295 -22.31 -4.67 12.94
CA TYR A 295 -21.20 -3.75 12.67
C TYR A 295 -20.36 -4.26 11.49
N LYS A 296 -19.84 -5.50 11.58
CA LYS A 296 -18.95 -6.07 10.56
C LYS A 296 -19.60 -6.15 9.17
N ILE A 297 -20.88 -6.51 9.08
CA ILE A 297 -21.59 -6.62 7.79
C ILE A 297 -21.68 -5.30 7.01
N LYS A 298 -21.58 -4.14 7.67
CA LYS A 298 -21.57 -2.83 7.00
C LYS A 298 -20.36 -2.62 6.10
N HIS A 299 -19.24 -3.27 6.43
CA HIS A 299 -18.00 -3.25 5.64
C HIS A 299 -18.06 -4.20 4.43
N ARG A 300 -19.15 -4.97 4.30
CA ARG A 300 -19.36 -6.01 3.30
C ARG A 300 -18.16 -6.95 3.08
N PRO A 301 -17.59 -7.54 4.15
CA PRO A 301 -16.51 -8.50 3.99
C PRO A 301 -17.05 -9.82 3.42
N LEU A 302 -16.26 -10.52 2.61
CA LEU A 302 -16.61 -11.86 2.12
C LEU A 302 -16.56 -12.92 3.23
N LYS A 303 -15.78 -12.66 4.29
CA LYS A 303 -15.68 -13.50 5.48
C LYS A 303 -15.80 -12.64 6.75
N ILE A 304 -16.58 -13.12 7.72
CA ILE A 304 -16.69 -12.52 9.05
C ILE A 304 -16.27 -13.54 10.08
N SER A 305 -15.22 -13.25 10.84
CA SER A 305 -14.83 -14.06 11.99
C SER A 305 -15.21 -13.38 13.31
N VAL A 306 -15.82 -14.16 14.22
CA VAL A 306 -16.21 -13.71 15.57
C VAL A 306 -15.84 -14.80 16.58
N ARG A 307 -15.23 -14.41 17.70
CA ARG A 307 -14.99 -15.31 18.83
C ARG A 307 -16.25 -15.34 19.70
N ILE A 308 -16.86 -16.51 19.87
CA ILE A 308 -18.11 -16.66 20.63
C ILE A 308 -17.89 -17.55 21.85
N HIS A 309 -18.39 -17.14 23.01
CA HIS A 309 -18.30 -17.94 24.23
C HIS A 309 -19.12 -19.24 24.09
N ASN A 310 -18.69 -20.31 24.77
CA ASN A 310 -19.36 -21.62 24.69
C ASN A 310 -20.83 -21.62 25.15
N SER A 311 -21.25 -20.61 25.92
CA SER A 311 -22.66 -20.44 26.34
C SER A 311 -23.61 -20.05 25.20
N ILE A 312 -23.10 -19.55 24.07
CA ILE A 312 -23.94 -19.15 22.93
C ILE A 312 -24.40 -20.42 22.20
N SER A 313 -25.70 -20.72 22.20
CA SER A 313 -26.25 -21.90 21.53
C SER A 313 -26.26 -21.76 20.00
N GLN A 314 -26.41 -22.89 19.30
CA GLN A 314 -26.56 -22.87 17.83
C GLN A 314 -27.81 -22.10 17.38
N ASP A 315 -28.90 -22.13 18.17
CA ASP A 315 -30.11 -21.36 17.88
C ASP A 315 -29.86 -19.85 17.91
N ILE A 316 -29.02 -19.39 18.83
CA ILE A 316 -28.61 -17.97 18.91
C ILE A 316 -27.79 -17.59 17.67
N VAL A 317 -26.87 -18.46 17.23
CA VAL A 317 -26.12 -18.24 15.99
C VAL A 317 -27.09 -18.13 14.81
N ASN A 318 -28.00 -19.10 14.64
CA ASN A 318 -28.99 -19.10 13.56
C ASN A 318 -29.91 -17.86 13.57
N SER A 319 -30.31 -17.40 14.77
CA SER A 319 -31.07 -16.16 15.00
C SER A 319 -30.29 -14.92 14.53
N ALA A 320 -29.01 -14.82 14.90
CA ALA A 320 -28.15 -13.71 14.49
C ALA A 320 -27.91 -13.70 12.97
N MET A 321 -27.71 -14.88 12.36
CA MET A 321 -27.57 -15.05 10.91
C MET A 321 -28.82 -14.65 10.12
N SER A 322 -29.99 -15.09 10.58
CA SER A 322 -31.27 -14.68 10.00
C SER A 322 -31.45 -13.15 10.09
N GLY A 323 -30.89 -12.52 11.11
CA GLY A 323 -30.81 -11.07 11.24
C GLY A 323 -30.04 -10.41 10.11
N LEU A 324 -28.91 -10.98 9.70
CA LEU A 324 -28.06 -10.47 8.62
C LEU A 324 -28.70 -10.62 7.24
N LEU A 325 -29.42 -11.71 6.98
CA LEU A 325 -30.13 -11.95 5.70
C LEU A 325 -31.27 -10.94 5.43
N ARG A 326 -31.69 -10.16 6.43
CA ARG A 326 -32.65 -9.07 6.24
C ARG A 326 -32.05 -7.86 5.51
N ASN A 327 -30.72 -7.77 5.40
CA ASN A 327 -30.08 -6.77 4.56
C ASN A 327 -30.33 -7.11 3.09
N ASP A 328 -30.94 -6.19 2.35
CA ASP A 328 -31.35 -6.38 0.97
C ASP A 328 -30.19 -6.69 0.02
N PHE A 329 -28.98 -6.26 0.36
CA PHE A 329 -27.75 -6.47 -0.37
C PHE A 329 -27.06 -7.82 -0.13
N VAL A 330 -27.47 -8.58 0.90
CA VAL A 330 -26.92 -9.93 1.17
C VAL A 330 -27.75 -10.97 0.39
N SER A 331 -27.08 -11.88 -0.31
CA SER A 331 -27.73 -12.96 -1.04
C SER A 331 -27.77 -14.26 -0.24
N ILE A 332 -26.61 -14.71 0.23
CA ILE A 332 -26.42 -15.98 0.94
C ILE A 332 -25.45 -15.74 2.09
N ILE A 333 -25.69 -16.42 3.22
CA ILE A 333 -24.68 -16.55 4.25
C ILE A 333 -24.57 -18.02 4.66
N SER A 334 -23.34 -18.52 4.72
CA SER A 334 -22.99 -19.83 5.28
C SER A 334 -21.99 -19.65 6.43
N TYR A 335 -21.72 -20.71 7.18
CA TYR A 335 -20.75 -20.70 8.27
C TYR A 335 -20.16 -22.09 8.51
N ASP A 336 -18.99 -22.13 9.14
CA ASP A 336 -18.32 -23.40 9.49
C ASP A 336 -19.20 -24.22 10.45
N SER A 337 -19.36 -25.52 10.18
CA SER A 337 -20.08 -26.43 11.08
C SER A 337 -19.42 -27.81 11.07
N PRO A 338 -18.92 -28.32 12.22
CA PRO A 338 -18.99 -27.71 13.56
C PRO A 338 -18.02 -26.52 13.73
N LEU A 339 -18.32 -25.65 14.69
CA LEU A 339 -17.44 -24.53 15.05
C LEU A 339 -16.18 -25.05 15.76
N LYS A 340 -15.00 -24.55 15.35
CA LYS A 340 -13.71 -24.90 15.96
C LYS A 340 -13.55 -24.16 17.30
N THR A 341 -13.10 -24.87 18.33
CA THR A 341 -12.77 -24.29 19.65
C THR A 341 -11.43 -23.55 19.56
N ASP A 342 -11.29 -22.45 20.29
CA ASP A 342 -10.00 -21.76 20.40
C ASP A 342 -9.04 -22.48 21.36
N ASN A 343 -7.81 -21.98 21.45
CA ASN A 343 -6.77 -22.57 22.31
C ASN A 343 -7.09 -22.52 23.81
N SER A 344 -8.04 -21.68 24.25
CA SER A 344 -8.43 -21.58 25.66
C SER A 344 -9.45 -22.63 26.08
N GLY A 345 -10.19 -23.21 25.12
CA GLY A 345 -11.30 -24.12 25.40
C GLY A 345 -12.61 -23.44 25.81
N GLU A 346 -12.60 -22.14 26.13
CA GLU A 346 -13.77 -21.39 26.59
C GLU A 346 -14.61 -20.77 25.46
N TYR A 347 -14.01 -20.61 24.28
CA TYR A 347 -14.64 -19.96 23.13
C TYR A 347 -14.56 -20.82 21.87
N ARG A 348 -15.47 -20.56 20.94
CA ARG A 348 -15.48 -21.11 19.58
C ARG A 348 -15.34 -19.98 18.56
N ILE A 349 -14.81 -20.30 17.39
CA ILE A 349 -14.67 -19.36 16.28
C ILE A 349 -15.85 -19.55 15.32
N LEU A 350 -16.61 -18.48 15.13
CA LEU A 350 -17.66 -18.40 14.11
C LEU A 350 -17.11 -17.69 12.88
N ASN A 351 -16.80 -18.47 11.84
CA ASN A 351 -16.50 -17.94 10.51
C ASN A 351 -17.77 -17.98 9.65
N LEU A 352 -18.19 -16.81 9.17
CA LEU A 352 -19.32 -16.64 8.25
C LEU A 352 -18.76 -16.32 6.87
N TYR A 353 -19.33 -16.91 5.83
CA TYR A 353 -19.03 -16.59 4.43
C TYR A 353 -20.24 -15.92 3.80
N VAL A 354 -20.05 -14.72 3.26
CA VAL A 354 -21.13 -13.85 2.82
C VAL A 354 -21.03 -13.62 1.32
N ASN A 355 -22.12 -13.92 0.61
CA ASN A 355 -22.29 -13.52 -0.78
C ASN A 355 -23.20 -12.29 -0.86
N TYR A 356 -22.81 -11.33 -1.70
CA TYR A 356 -23.56 -10.09 -1.92
C TYR A 356 -24.24 -10.12 -3.29
N LYS A 357 -25.34 -9.37 -3.44
CA LYS A 357 -26.10 -9.32 -4.71
C LYS A 357 -25.40 -8.50 -5.79
N GLU A 358 -24.72 -7.41 -5.42
CA GLU A 358 -24.01 -6.50 -6.34
C GLU A 358 -22.89 -5.75 -5.58
N THR A 359 -21.72 -5.56 -6.22
CA THR A 359 -20.63 -4.67 -5.74
C THR A 359 -20.58 -3.40 -6.57
N PRO A 360 -20.39 -2.22 -5.96
CA PRO A 360 -20.30 -0.96 -6.68
C PRO A 360 -19.01 -0.90 -7.50
N GLU A 361 -19.07 -0.24 -8.66
CA GLU A 361 -17.92 0.01 -9.52
C GLU A 361 -17.10 1.20 -9.00
N SER A 362 -17.74 2.24 -8.47
CA SER A 362 -17.07 3.40 -7.91
C SER A 362 -17.92 4.04 -6.81
N ILE A 363 -17.30 4.94 -6.05
CA ILE A 363 -18.02 5.87 -5.19
C ILE A 363 -17.75 7.31 -5.62
N GLU A 364 -18.81 8.11 -5.64
CA GLU A 364 -18.76 9.50 -6.02
C GLU A 364 -19.11 10.37 -4.82
N PHE A 365 -18.15 11.21 -4.43
CA PHE A 365 -18.41 12.28 -3.47
C PHE A 365 -19.01 13.48 -4.21
N GLU A 366 -20.22 13.84 -3.83
CA GLU A 366 -20.94 14.98 -4.37
C GLU A 366 -21.11 16.03 -3.27
N SER A 367 -20.42 17.15 -3.42
CA SER A 367 -20.58 18.29 -2.53
C SER A 367 -20.81 19.56 -3.32
N VAL A 368 -21.47 20.51 -2.67
CA VAL A 368 -21.82 21.80 -3.28
C VAL A 368 -20.56 22.67 -3.48
N ASN A 369 -19.53 22.54 -2.63
CA ASN A 369 -18.30 23.33 -2.67
C ASN A 369 -17.06 22.56 -2.17
N LYS A 370 -15.86 22.95 -2.60
CA LYS A 370 -14.59 22.46 -2.01
C LYS A 370 -14.06 23.35 -0.88
N VAL A 371 -14.70 24.51 -0.67
CA VAL A 371 -14.30 25.51 0.31
C VAL A 371 -15.49 25.94 1.14
N TYR A 372 -15.31 25.96 2.45
CA TYR A 372 -16.37 26.22 3.40
C TYR A 372 -16.01 27.31 4.40
N ASN A 373 -17.04 28.02 4.86
CA ASN A 373 -16.93 28.95 5.95
C ASN A 373 -17.04 28.18 7.27
N THR A 374 -16.10 28.43 8.19
CA THR A 374 -16.10 27.82 9.53
C THR A 374 -17.37 28.09 10.36
N ALA A 375 -18.11 29.15 10.08
CA ALA A 375 -19.40 29.44 10.71
C ALA A 375 -20.58 28.63 10.12
N THR A 376 -20.36 27.85 9.06
CA THR A 376 -21.44 27.15 8.34
C THR A 376 -21.39 25.64 8.51
N LYS A 377 -22.57 25.02 8.61
CA LYS A 377 -22.74 23.59 8.44
C LYS A 377 -22.86 23.28 6.95
N ALA A 378 -22.08 22.32 6.48
CA ALA A 378 -22.00 21.95 5.09
C ALA A 378 -22.57 20.55 4.85
N ASN A 379 -23.57 20.44 3.98
CA ASN A 379 -24.12 19.14 3.60
C ASN A 379 -23.32 18.54 2.44
N PHE A 380 -23.15 17.22 2.45
CA PHE A 380 -22.58 16.45 1.35
C PHE A 380 -23.39 15.18 1.11
N SER A 381 -23.24 14.62 -0.08
CA SER A 381 -23.77 13.31 -0.43
C SER A 381 -22.64 12.43 -0.96
N VAL A 382 -22.74 11.13 -0.69
CA VAL A 382 -21.89 10.12 -1.32
C VAL A 382 -22.78 9.09 -2.00
N TYR A 383 -22.37 8.66 -3.18
CA TYR A 383 -23.13 7.70 -3.96
C TYR A 383 -22.26 6.52 -4.39
N ALA A 384 -22.83 5.32 -4.35
CA ALA A 384 -22.29 4.15 -5.01
C ALA A 384 -22.83 4.05 -6.44
N VAL A 385 -21.94 3.80 -7.40
CA VAL A 385 -22.28 3.64 -8.82
C VAL A 385 -22.25 2.16 -9.19
N TYR A 386 -23.33 1.71 -9.83
CA TYR A 386 -23.53 0.34 -10.32
C TYR A 386 -23.97 0.43 -11.79
N GLY A 387 -23.03 0.43 -12.73
CA GLY A 387 -23.29 0.77 -14.13
C GLY A 387 -24.07 2.09 -14.26
N ASN A 388 -25.31 2.02 -14.75
CA ASN A 388 -26.18 3.19 -14.96
C ASN A 388 -26.98 3.62 -13.70
N LYS A 389 -26.81 2.93 -12.57
CA LYS A 389 -27.58 3.17 -11.33
C LYS A 389 -26.68 3.85 -10.29
N LYS A 390 -27.18 4.95 -9.71
CA LYS A 390 -26.52 5.70 -8.64
C LYS A 390 -27.35 5.59 -7.35
N VAL A 391 -26.76 5.07 -6.27
CA VAL A 391 -27.42 4.84 -4.98
C VAL A 391 -26.81 5.75 -3.91
N ASN A 392 -27.63 6.53 -3.21
CA ASN A 392 -27.14 7.39 -2.12
C ASN A 392 -26.76 6.51 -0.92
N ILE A 393 -25.48 6.60 -0.52
CA ILE A 393 -24.87 5.82 0.56
C ILE A 393 -24.33 6.72 1.68
N THR A 394 -24.75 7.99 1.72
CA THR A 394 -24.18 9.03 2.60
C THR A 394 -24.21 8.65 4.09
N LYS A 395 -25.20 7.85 4.51
CA LYS A 395 -25.32 7.38 5.89
C LYS A 395 -24.54 6.09 6.18
N ASP A 396 -24.09 5.42 5.11
CA ASP A 396 -23.46 4.11 5.15
C ASP A 396 -21.96 4.17 4.83
N VAL A 397 -21.47 5.32 4.35
CA VAL A 397 -20.03 5.56 4.12
C VAL A 397 -19.28 5.68 5.43
N LEU A 398 -18.11 5.06 5.44
CA LEU A 398 -17.12 5.24 6.50
C LEU A 398 -16.26 6.45 6.14
N LEU A 399 -15.88 7.22 7.17
CA LEU A 399 -15.12 8.43 7.02
C LEU A 399 -13.82 8.32 7.81
N TYR A 400 -12.72 8.66 7.17
CA TYR A 400 -11.41 8.71 7.81
C TYR A 400 -10.71 10.06 7.60
N PRO A 401 -10.07 10.60 8.65
CA PRO A 401 -10.13 10.12 10.03
C PRO A 401 -11.52 10.39 10.66
N TYR A 402 -12.04 9.44 11.46
CA TYR A 402 -13.38 9.51 12.06
C TYR A 402 -13.57 10.74 12.96
N LYS A 403 -12.48 11.22 13.58
CA LYS A 403 -12.42 12.48 14.31
C LYS A 403 -11.14 13.21 13.93
N HIS A 404 -11.28 14.48 13.57
CA HIS A 404 -10.17 15.38 13.34
C HIS A 404 -10.37 16.62 14.21
N GLU A 405 -9.29 17.15 14.79
CA GLU A 405 -9.36 18.23 15.80
C GLU A 405 -10.13 19.47 15.30
N GLY A 406 -10.08 19.73 13.98
CA GLY A 406 -10.70 20.87 13.31
C GLY A 406 -12.05 20.64 12.61
N ILE A 407 -12.58 19.41 12.52
CA ILE A 407 -13.84 19.14 11.80
C ILE A 407 -14.64 18.02 12.47
N SER A 408 -15.96 18.20 12.54
CA SER A 408 -16.92 17.20 12.98
C SER A 408 -17.82 16.81 11.81
N ILE A 409 -17.96 15.53 11.53
CA ILE A 409 -18.79 15.03 10.45
C ILE A 409 -19.81 14.05 11.01
N TYR A 410 -21.09 14.24 10.67
CA TYR A 410 -22.17 13.40 11.13
C TYR A 410 -23.33 13.40 10.12
N GLU A 411 -23.79 12.21 9.72
CA GLU A 411 -24.95 11.99 8.85
C GLU A 411 -25.05 12.95 7.64
N GLY A 412 -24.00 13.00 6.81
CA GLY A 412 -23.99 13.87 5.62
C GLY A 412 -23.80 15.36 5.91
N THR A 413 -23.44 15.73 7.14
CA THR A 413 -23.16 17.12 7.53
C THR A 413 -21.74 17.26 8.07
N MET A 414 -21.01 18.25 7.58
CA MET A 414 -19.71 18.68 8.08
C MET A 414 -19.84 19.98 8.87
N THR A 415 -19.21 20.06 10.03
CA THR A 415 -19.11 21.25 10.87
C THR A 415 -17.65 21.51 11.17
N PHE A 416 -17.13 22.63 10.69
CA PHE A 416 -15.73 23.00 10.88
C PHE A 416 -15.57 23.75 12.20
N LYS A 417 -14.59 23.34 13.00
CA LYS A 417 -14.25 23.95 14.29
C LYS A 417 -13.04 24.89 14.19
N LYS A 418 -12.18 24.64 13.19
CA LYS A 418 -11.00 25.45 12.88
C LYS A 418 -10.93 25.68 11.36
N PRO A 419 -10.27 26.74 10.88
CA PRO A 419 -9.83 26.83 9.49
C PRO A 419 -8.71 25.82 9.20
N GLY A 420 -8.56 25.43 7.94
CA GLY A 420 -7.49 24.53 7.49
C GLY A 420 -7.87 23.74 6.24
N SER A 421 -6.91 22.95 5.76
CA SER A 421 -7.15 21.94 4.74
C SER A 421 -7.40 20.59 5.40
N TYR A 422 -8.47 19.91 4.99
CA TYR A 422 -8.91 18.63 5.49
C TYR A 422 -8.89 17.63 4.34
N SER A 423 -8.07 16.59 4.47
CA SER A 423 -8.11 15.43 3.57
C SER A 423 -8.99 14.35 4.20
N LEU A 424 -10.14 14.11 3.59
CA LEU A 424 -11.12 13.13 4.02
C LEU A 424 -11.08 11.93 3.08
N THR A 425 -11.11 10.72 3.63
CA THR A 425 -11.30 9.49 2.86
C THR A 425 -12.69 8.95 3.16
N PHE A 426 -13.50 8.83 2.12
CA PHE A 426 -14.77 8.11 2.17
C PHE A 426 -14.53 6.68 1.71
N GLU A 427 -14.97 5.69 2.48
CA GLU A 427 -14.88 4.28 2.12
C GLU A 427 -16.27 3.65 2.09
N PHE A 428 -16.51 2.83 1.06
CA PHE A 428 -17.66 1.96 1.00
C PHE A 428 -17.31 0.68 0.22
N GLN A 429 -17.41 -0.47 0.88
CA GLN A 429 -17.14 -1.79 0.30
C GLN A 429 -15.71 -1.99 -0.24
N GLY A 430 -14.72 -1.33 0.37
CA GLY A 430 -13.31 -1.36 -0.06
C GLY A 430 -12.96 -0.28 -1.09
N LEU A 431 -13.95 0.32 -1.76
CA LEU A 431 -13.72 1.49 -2.60
C LEU A 431 -13.43 2.71 -1.73
N GLN A 432 -12.40 3.48 -2.11
CA GLN A 432 -12.02 4.69 -1.42
C GLN A 432 -12.06 5.89 -2.35
N GLN A 433 -12.60 7.00 -1.84
CA GLN A 433 -12.55 8.30 -2.48
C GLN A 433 -11.95 9.30 -1.50
N LYS A 434 -10.76 9.79 -1.83
CA LYS A 434 -10.12 10.89 -1.12
C LYS A 434 -10.66 12.22 -1.63
N VAL A 435 -10.91 13.14 -0.70
CA VAL A 435 -11.44 14.47 -0.97
C VAL A 435 -10.70 15.48 -0.10
N SER A 436 -10.07 16.45 -0.75
CA SER A 436 -9.48 17.61 -0.07
C SER A 436 -10.51 18.73 0.00
N ILE A 437 -10.70 19.28 1.20
CA ILE A 437 -11.65 20.34 1.51
C ILE A 437 -10.93 21.42 2.30
N ALA A 438 -11.12 22.69 1.95
CA ALA A 438 -10.62 23.80 2.75
C ALA A 438 -11.75 24.42 3.58
N ALA A 439 -11.46 24.77 4.84
CA ALA A 439 -12.29 25.65 5.64
C ALA A 439 -11.54 26.93 5.95
N LEU A 440 -12.19 28.07 5.79
CA LEU A 440 -11.57 29.38 6.01
C LEU A 440 -12.28 30.14 7.13
N ASN A 441 -11.56 31.10 7.71
CA ASN A 441 -12.11 31.95 8.76
C ASN A 441 -13.33 32.73 8.23
N SER A 442 -14.42 32.74 9.00
CA SER A 442 -15.68 33.38 8.63
C SER A 442 -15.56 34.86 8.31
N ASN A 443 -14.67 35.56 9.02
CA ASN A 443 -14.49 37.00 8.90
C ASN A 443 -13.66 37.39 7.68
N ALA A 444 -12.93 36.44 7.10
CA ALA A 444 -12.02 36.66 5.98
C ALA A 444 -12.59 36.19 4.63
N PHE A 445 -13.83 35.69 4.61
CA PHE A 445 -14.49 35.18 3.40
C PHE A 445 -14.75 36.27 2.34
N GLU A 446 -14.72 37.55 2.73
CA GLU A 446 -14.80 38.66 1.77
C GLU A 446 -13.50 38.86 0.97
N PHE A 447 -12.38 38.32 1.45
CA PHE A 447 -11.07 38.44 0.79
C PHE A 447 -10.79 37.31 -0.18
N ILE A 448 -11.72 36.39 -0.47
CA ILE A 448 -11.44 35.22 -1.30
C ILE A 448 -12.26 35.18 -2.59
N THR A 449 -11.73 34.45 -3.57
CA THR A 449 -12.42 34.18 -4.85
C THR A 449 -11.94 32.87 -5.47
N ASN A 450 -12.86 32.19 -6.15
CA ASN A 450 -12.57 31.02 -6.98
C ASN A 450 -11.88 31.39 -8.31
N LYS A 451 -12.01 32.65 -8.74
CA LYS A 451 -11.45 33.11 -10.02
C LYS A 451 -10.07 33.71 -9.79
N LYS A 452 -9.08 33.21 -10.53
CA LYS A 452 -7.75 33.82 -10.58
C LYS A 452 -7.87 35.30 -10.97
N PRO A 453 -7.43 36.24 -10.13
CA PRO A 453 -7.40 37.64 -10.48
C PRO A 453 -6.37 37.92 -11.59
N ASP A 454 -6.65 38.89 -12.45
CA ASP A 454 -5.72 39.34 -13.49
C ASP A 454 -4.78 40.41 -12.92
N ASN A 455 -3.87 39.97 -12.05
CA ASN A 455 -2.88 40.84 -11.41
C ASN A 455 -1.45 40.35 -11.68
N PRO A 456 -0.44 41.23 -11.64
CA PRO A 456 0.97 40.86 -11.81
C PRO A 456 1.48 39.85 -10.79
N VAL A 457 0.90 39.86 -9.58
CA VAL A 457 1.19 38.91 -8.51
C VAL A 457 -0.13 38.53 -7.84
N ASN A 458 -0.31 37.24 -7.58
CA ASN A 458 -1.49 36.71 -6.92
C ASN A 458 -1.09 35.92 -5.66
N VAL A 459 -2.05 35.74 -4.76
CA VAL A 459 -1.89 34.90 -3.56
C VAL A 459 -3.03 33.90 -3.56
N LYS A 460 -2.71 32.63 -3.34
CA LYS A 460 -3.66 31.54 -3.18
C LYS A 460 -3.43 30.88 -1.83
N VAL A 461 -4.42 30.95 -0.95
CA VAL A 461 -4.42 30.27 0.35
C VAL A 461 -5.26 29.01 0.20
N TYR A 462 -4.67 27.85 0.46
CA TYR A 462 -5.26 26.56 0.15
C TYR A 462 -5.76 26.52 -1.31
N ASP A 463 -7.08 26.42 -1.49
CA ASP A 463 -7.72 26.36 -2.80
C ASP A 463 -8.37 27.67 -3.26
N GLN A 464 -8.13 28.80 -2.59
CA GLN A 464 -8.76 30.09 -2.90
C GLN A 464 -7.76 31.20 -3.19
N TYR A 465 -8.04 32.01 -4.21
CA TYR A 465 -7.30 33.23 -4.47
C TYR A 465 -7.74 34.34 -3.53
N ILE A 466 -6.82 35.21 -3.15
CA ILE A 466 -7.12 36.43 -2.41
C ILE A 466 -7.63 37.52 -3.37
N ASN A 467 -8.82 38.04 -3.11
CA ASN A 467 -9.45 39.14 -3.81
C ASN A 467 -8.99 40.50 -3.24
N PHE A 468 -7.87 41.00 -3.75
CA PHE A 468 -7.32 42.30 -3.35
C PHE A 468 -8.15 43.50 -3.84
N SER A 469 -9.08 43.31 -4.78
CA SER A 469 -9.91 44.38 -5.32
C SER A 469 -10.87 44.95 -4.27
N SER A 470 -11.31 44.15 -3.29
CA SER A 470 -12.17 44.63 -2.19
C SER A 470 -11.48 45.66 -1.29
N ILE A 471 -10.15 45.65 -1.27
CA ILE A 471 -9.33 46.52 -0.43
C ILE A 471 -8.49 47.55 -1.21
N ASN A 472 -8.58 47.51 -2.55
CA ASN A 472 -7.86 48.38 -3.49
C ASN A 472 -6.35 48.49 -3.21
N GLN A 473 -5.72 47.37 -2.83
CA GLN A 473 -4.28 47.29 -2.60
C GLN A 473 -3.76 45.91 -2.98
N TRP A 474 -2.97 45.88 -4.05
CA TRP A 474 -2.41 44.66 -4.61
C TRP A 474 -1.05 44.31 -4.02
N PRO A 475 -0.68 43.02 -4.07
CA PRO A 475 0.68 42.59 -3.79
C PRO A 475 1.65 43.07 -4.89
N PHE A 476 2.91 43.22 -4.53
CA PHE A 476 3.99 43.59 -5.46
C PHE A 476 5.28 42.89 -5.07
N ILE A 477 6.26 42.86 -5.98
CA ILE A 477 7.60 42.32 -5.70
C ILE A 477 8.55 43.46 -5.36
N GLU A 478 9.27 43.34 -4.26
CA GLU A 478 10.36 44.23 -3.87
C GLU A 478 11.52 43.39 -3.34
N ASN A 479 12.74 43.68 -3.79
CA ASN A 479 13.95 42.92 -3.42
C ASN A 479 13.80 41.39 -3.60
N GLY A 480 13.06 40.96 -4.63
CA GLY A 480 12.79 39.54 -4.86
C GLY A 480 11.88 38.89 -3.82
N ARG A 481 11.10 39.68 -3.08
CA ARG A 481 10.10 39.23 -2.12
C ARG A 481 8.71 39.74 -2.47
N THR A 482 7.72 38.87 -2.34
CA THR A 482 6.31 39.24 -2.51
C THR A 482 5.82 39.94 -1.27
N MET A 483 5.49 41.22 -1.43
CA MET A 483 4.92 42.08 -0.41
C MET A 483 3.40 42.04 -0.49
N VAL A 484 2.72 41.81 0.62
CA VAL A 484 1.26 41.62 0.65
C VAL A 484 0.58 42.48 1.72
N PRO A 485 -0.68 42.89 1.52
CA PRO A 485 -1.47 43.54 2.57
C PRO A 485 -1.71 42.53 3.68
N LEU A 486 -1.08 42.76 4.85
CA LEU A 486 -1.01 41.78 5.94
C LEU A 486 -2.38 41.17 6.28
N ARG A 487 -3.36 42.02 6.59
CA ARG A 487 -4.69 41.56 7.03
C ARG A 487 -5.40 40.64 6.03
N ALA A 488 -5.40 41.02 4.74
CA ALA A 488 -6.15 40.31 3.70
C ALA A 488 -5.65 38.88 3.45
N VAL A 489 -4.38 38.60 3.74
CA VAL A 489 -3.80 37.26 3.59
C VAL A 489 -3.90 36.48 4.90
N PHE A 490 -3.50 37.08 6.02
CA PHE A 490 -3.29 36.33 7.26
C PHE A 490 -4.57 36.09 8.06
N GLU A 491 -5.62 36.90 7.93
CA GLU A 491 -6.92 36.58 8.53
C GLU A 491 -7.57 35.35 7.86
N VAL A 492 -7.33 35.13 6.55
CA VAL A 492 -7.77 33.91 5.85
C VAL A 492 -7.09 32.66 6.45
N LEU A 493 -5.85 32.81 6.91
CA LEU A 493 -5.06 31.82 7.63
C LEU A 493 -5.35 31.78 9.14
N ASN A 494 -6.47 32.36 9.57
CA ASN A 494 -6.92 32.39 10.97
C ASN A 494 -6.03 33.20 11.93
N CYS A 495 -5.18 34.09 11.43
CA CYS A 495 -4.44 35.00 12.29
C CYS A 495 -5.35 36.13 12.77
N ASN A 496 -5.20 36.52 14.03
CA ASN A 496 -5.76 37.78 14.52
C ASN A 496 -4.77 38.91 14.22
N VAL A 497 -5.21 39.91 13.43
CA VAL A 497 -4.34 41.01 12.98
C VAL A 497 -4.81 42.33 13.56
N ASN A 498 -4.07 42.83 14.55
CA ASN A 498 -4.32 44.13 15.19
C ASN A 498 -3.26 45.17 14.81
N TRP A 499 -3.62 46.45 14.92
CA TRP A 499 -2.68 47.57 14.78
C TRP A 499 -2.48 48.24 16.13
N ASP A 500 -1.24 48.37 16.56
CA ASP A 500 -0.86 49.15 17.73
C ASP A 500 -0.43 50.56 17.29
N THR A 501 -1.25 51.55 17.65
CA THR A 501 -1.01 52.95 17.32
C THR A 501 0.09 53.60 18.14
N GLU A 502 0.38 53.09 19.34
CA GLU A 502 1.43 53.67 20.20
C GLU A 502 2.82 53.36 19.65
N THR A 503 3.00 52.13 19.15
CA THR A 503 4.28 51.65 18.61
C THR A 503 4.34 51.64 17.09
N ASN A 504 3.29 52.08 16.40
CA ASN A 504 3.13 52.00 14.93
C ASN A 504 3.50 50.61 14.38
N SER A 505 2.95 49.57 15.01
CA SER A 505 3.27 48.18 14.71
C SER A 505 2.03 47.36 14.41
N ALA A 506 2.14 46.46 13.44
CA ALA A 506 1.14 45.41 13.27
C ALA A 506 1.45 44.25 14.20
N ILE A 507 0.40 43.69 14.82
CA ILE A 507 0.47 42.54 15.70
C ILE A 507 -0.31 41.41 15.05
N VAL A 508 0.36 40.30 14.81
CA VAL A 508 -0.23 39.06 14.29
C VAL A 508 -0.18 38.01 15.40
N GLU A 509 -1.33 37.44 15.75
CA GLU A 509 -1.42 36.36 16.72
C GLU A 509 -2.01 35.09 16.08
N TYR A 510 -1.32 33.97 16.23
CA TYR A 510 -1.72 32.67 15.69
C TYR A 510 -1.22 31.54 16.60
N GLU A 511 -2.14 30.71 17.12
CA GLU A 511 -1.85 29.49 17.91
C GLU A 511 -0.70 29.63 18.96
N GLY A 512 -0.66 30.76 19.66
CA GLY A 512 0.35 31.04 20.70
C GLY A 512 1.61 31.77 20.20
N THR A 513 1.79 31.88 18.88
CA THR A 513 2.80 32.74 18.25
C THR A 513 2.30 34.16 18.14
N LYS A 514 3.11 35.11 18.60
CA LYS A 514 2.89 36.55 18.47
C LYS A 514 4.01 37.17 17.64
N ILE A 515 3.65 37.82 16.53
CA ILE A 515 4.57 38.52 15.64
C ILE A 515 4.27 40.02 15.71
N ILE A 516 5.27 40.82 16.07
CA ILE A 516 5.17 42.29 16.09
C ILE A 516 6.02 42.84 14.95
N ILE A 517 5.41 43.65 14.09
CA ILE A 517 6.00 44.16 12.85
C ILE A 517 5.87 45.68 12.87
N PRO A 518 6.91 46.40 13.31
CA PRO A 518 6.95 47.85 13.18
C PRO A 518 6.87 48.28 11.72
N ALA A 519 6.14 49.37 11.45
CA ALA A 519 6.15 49.98 10.13
C ALA A 519 7.54 50.54 9.77
N ASP A 520 7.84 50.53 8.48
CA ASP A 520 9.06 51.07 7.88
C ASP A 520 10.36 50.49 8.51
N SER A 521 10.31 49.21 8.90
CA SER A 521 11.36 48.48 9.60
C SER A 521 11.84 47.25 8.81
N ASN A 522 13.13 46.93 8.92
CA ASN A 522 13.73 45.67 8.44
C ASN A 522 13.74 44.57 9.50
N VAL A 523 13.06 44.80 10.62
CA VAL A 523 13.07 43.92 11.79
C VAL A 523 11.64 43.69 12.25
N ALA A 524 11.33 42.45 12.60
CA ALA A 524 10.13 42.04 13.30
C ALA A 524 10.50 41.23 14.55
N TYR A 525 9.52 40.97 15.42
CA TYR A 525 9.73 40.21 16.65
C TYR A 525 8.79 39.02 16.71
N ILE A 526 9.34 37.81 16.82
CA ILE A 526 8.58 36.57 17.00
C ILE A 526 8.71 36.16 18.46
N ASN A 527 7.60 36.16 19.20
CA ASN A 527 7.55 35.85 20.63
C ASN A 527 8.57 36.67 21.46
N GLY A 528 8.78 37.93 21.08
CA GLY A 528 9.73 38.85 21.70
C GLY A 528 11.18 38.71 21.23
N THR A 529 11.50 37.72 20.39
CA THR A 529 12.84 37.55 19.81
C THR A 529 12.94 38.32 18.50
N GLU A 530 13.99 39.11 18.36
CA GLU A 530 14.27 39.89 17.14
C GLU A 530 14.52 38.97 15.93
N SER A 531 13.99 39.34 14.78
CA SER A 531 14.17 38.60 13.52
C SER A 531 14.23 39.57 12.33
N ALA A 532 15.23 39.39 11.47
CA ALA A 532 15.41 40.22 10.29
C ALA A 532 14.36 39.89 9.21
N LEU A 533 13.91 40.92 8.51
CA LEU A 533 13.04 40.82 7.34
C LEU A 533 13.87 40.90 6.05
N ASP A 534 13.63 39.99 5.12
CA ASP A 534 14.28 39.99 3.80
C ASP A 534 13.91 41.22 2.93
N ALA A 535 12.81 41.89 3.27
CA ALA A 535 12.41 43.19 2.73
C ALA A 535 11.69 43.99 3.83
N PRO A 536 11.86 45.32 3.89
CA PRO A 536 11.24 46.14 4.94
C PRO A 536 9.71 46.03 4.90
N ALA A 537 9.10 45.89 6.08
CA ALA A 537 7.67 46.16 6.21
C ALA A 537 7.44 47.66 5.95
N LYS A 538 6.38 48.02 5.22
CA LYS A 538 6.13 49.41 4.85
C LYS A 538 4.66 49.76 4.73
N LEU A 539 4.33 51.03 4.94
CA LEU A 539 2.96 51.52 4.75
C LEU A 539 2.76 51.95 3.29
N VAL A 540 1.78 51.33 2.62
CA VAL A 540 1.34 51.71 1.27
C VAL A 540 -0.17 51.90 1.31
N ASN A 541 -0.65 53.09 0.93
CA ASN A 541 -2.08 53.44 0.95
C ASN A 541 -2.77 53.11 2.29
N ASN A 542 -2.12 53.47 3.40
CA ASN A 542 -2.60 53.21 4.77
C ASN A 542 -2.77 51.71 5.11
N ARG A 543 -2.00 50.84 4.45
CA ARG A 543 -1.94 49.40 4.73
C ARG A 543 -0.51 48.98 4.91
N ILE A 544 -0.25 48.18 5.94
CA ILE A 544 1.06 47.57 6.12
C ILE A 544 1.25 46.44 5.11
N MET A 545 2.33 46.57 4.33
CA MET A 545 2.80 45.60 3.37
C MET A 545 3.97 44.85 3.98
N VAL A 546 3.91 43.53 3.98
CA VAL A 546 4.91 42.68 4.64
C VAL A 546 5.43 41.60 3.68
N PRO A 547 6.66 41.10 3.88
CA PRO A 547 7.14 39.93 3.15
C PRO A 547 6.27 38.72 3.51
N LEU A 548 5.50 38.22 2.55
CA LEU A 548 4.54 37.14 2.77
C LEU A 548 5.21 35.91 3.40
N ARG A 549 6.35 35.50 2.83
CA ARG A 549 7.06 34.28 3.25
C ARG A 549 7.45 34.31 4.72
N PHE A 550 7.97 35.43 5.21
CA PHE A 550 8.41 35.58 6.59
C PHE A 550 7.26 35.31 7.57
N ILE A 551 6.10 35.94 7.34
CA ILE A 551 4.96 35.77 8.23
C ILE A 551 4.37 34.37 8.11
N SER A 552 4.24 33.82 6.90
CA SER A 552 3.74 32.46 6.67
C SER A 552 4.60 31.39 7.36
N GLU A 553 5.93 31.46 7.22
CA GLU A 553 6.84 30.49 7.83
C GLU A 553 6.88 30.63 9.36
N ALA A 554 6.72 31.84 9.91
CA ALA A 554 6.63 32.08 11.35
C ALA A 554 5.35 31.48 12.00
N ILE A 555 4.33 31.15 11.20
CA ILE A 555 3.11 30.46 11.65
C ILE A 555 3.02 29.03 11.09
N ASP A 556 4.18 28.44 10.79
CA ASP A 556 4.35 27.06 10.32
C ASP A 556 3.57 26.73 9.03
N LYS A 557 3.46 27.69 8.10
CA LYS A 557 2.87 27.48 6.77
C LYS A 557 3.93 27.32 5.69
N ILE A 558 3.59 26.49 4.70
CA ILE A 558 4.45 26.23 3.55
C ILE A 558 4.15 27.25 2.46
N VAL A 559 5.20 27.86 1.89
CA VAL A 559 5.08 28.88 0.83
C VAL A 559 5.79 28.46 -0.45
N LEU A 560 5.03 28.33 -1.53
CA LEU A 560 5.53 28.00 -2.87
C LEU A 560 5.26 29.14 -3.86
N TRP A 561 6.12 29.27 -4.88
CA TRP A 561 5.92 30.20 -5.99
C TRP A 561 5.56 29.41 -7.25
N ASP A 562 4.40 29.71 -7.82
CA ASP A 562 4.01 29.26 -9.16
C ASP A 562 4.36 30.36 -10.17
N ASP A 563 5.41 30.12 -10.95
CA ASP A 563 5.88 31.09 -11.92
C ASP A 563 4.95 31.24 -13.13
N LYS A 564 4.29 30.15 -13.54
CA LYS A 564 3.36 30.15 -14.67
C LYS A 564 2.16 31.02 -14.36
N ASP A 565 1.62 30.87 -13.15
CA ASP A 565 0.45 31.61 -12.71
C ASP A 565 0.78 32.92 -11.97
N LYS A 566 2.07 33.22 -11.77
CA LYS A 566 2.56 34.37 -10.98
C LYS A 566 1.84 34.44 -9.63
N THR A 567 1.77 33.30 -8.96
CA THR A 567 0.95 33.12 -7.75
C THR A 567 1.79 32.55 -6.62
N VAL A 568 1.68 33.16 -5.43
CA VAL A 568 2.19 32.57 -4.19
C VAL A 568 1.15 31.60 -3.63
N LEU A 569 1.53 30.35 -3.39
CA LEU A 569 0.69 29.32 -2.79
C LEU A 569 1.03 29.17 -1.31
N ILE A 570 0.02 29.18 -0.44
CA ILE A 570 0.17 28.98 1.02
C ILE A 570 -0.65 27.77 1.47
N TYR A 571 -0.02 26.84 2.20
CA TYR A 571 -0.62 25.62 2.77
C TYR A 571 -0.39 25.54 4.28
#